data_AF-A0A7W0G5B2-F1
#
_entry.id   AF-A0A7W0G5B2-F1
#
_cell.length_a   1.000
_cell.length_b   1.000
_cell.length_c   1.000
_cell.angle_alpha   90.00
_cell.angle_beta   90.00
_cell.angle_gamma   90.00
#
_symmetry.space_group_name_H-M   'P 1'
#
loop_
_entity.id
_entity.type
_entity.pdbx_description
1 polymer ?
#
loop_
_entity_poly.entity_id
_entity_poly.type
_entity_poly.pdbx_seq_one_letter_code
_entity_poly.pdbx_strand_id
1 'polypeptide(L)'
;MKRCLDEAVLQAYLDGELSGDAALETQAHLAACSQCAAALNAAEGEGAFLAAAFAPDDSVNVPTVQLRARIDAAVARLDAQPETNARPSGGWNFGALLASFTSLLTFTPQRAAGFAGMLSCVVLAALFFSIQKPSPAPNSPAQEEHMAFVTQPPAQPKDGSANVEVKDAPTAPTPEINRSGVPIQVAKFNRPHASKPRVKAAPVASSLAAPVASKAQPLPGEKDYEQAIASLSTAISHGGDAVLKPQVRAQYERNLAVLDKAIEETRLVARRNPKDKDAVDFLMSAYQSKIELLTTVADQAQVAALGR
;
A
#
# COMPACT_ATOMS: atom_id res chain seq x y z
N MET A 1 26.15 3.48 51.45
CA MET A 1 25.66 2.87 50.19
C MET A 1 24.96 3.96 49.41
N LYS A 2 25.63 4.57 48.43
CA LYS A 2 24.98 5.57 47.55
C LYS A 2 24.00 4.79 46.65
N ARG A 3 22.79 5.31 46.47
CA ARG A 3 21.81 4.72 45.55
C ARG A 3 22.39 4.76 44.13
N CYS A 4 22.26 3.67 43.39
CA CYS A 4 22.60 3.62 41.97
C CYS A 4 21.76 4.63 41.17
N LEU A 5 22.26 5.01 40.00
CA LEU A 5 21.51 5.85 39.06
C LEU A 5 20.24 5.13 38.58
N ASP A 6 19.21 5.92 38.30
CA ASP A 6 18.00 5.45 37.63
C ASP A 6 18.30 5.23 36.14
N GLU A 7 17.62 4.25 35.53
CA GLU A 7 17.76 3.92 34.11
C GLU A 7 17.46 5.13 33.23
N ALA A 8 16.44 5.92 33.59
CA ALA A 8 16.07 7.13 32.85
C ALA A 8 17.19 8.18 32.83
N VAL A 9 17.96 8.30 33.93
CA VAL A 9 19.11 9.22 33.99
C VAL A 9 20.27 8.69 33.15
N LEU A 10 20.46 7.37 33.14
CA LEU A 10 21.49 6.72 32.34
C LEU A 10 21.20 6.87 30.83
N GLN A 11 19.94 6.71 30.42
CA GLN A 11 19.49 6.94 29.04
C GLN A 11 19.64 8.41 28.65
N ALA A 12 19.15 9.35 29.47
CA ALA A 12 19.32 10.78 29.21
C ALA A 12 20.81 11.21 29.12
N TYR A 13 21.70 10.53 29.85
CA TYR A 13 23.15 10.74 29.72
C TYR A 13 23.68 10.24 28.37
N LEU A 14 23.27 9.05 27.92
CA LEU A 14 23.64 8.47 26.63
C LEU A 14 23.13 9.30 25.44
N ASP A 15 21.90 9.79 25.53
CA ASP A 15 21.26 10.61 24.50
C ASP A 15 21.78 12.06 24.50
N GLY A 16 22.57 12.46 25.52
CA GLY A 16 23.11 13.81 25.67
C GLY A 16 22.08 14.86 26.09
N GLU A 17 20.97 14.43 26.71
CA GLU A 17 19.86 15.30 27.12
C GLU A 17 20.05 15.91 28.53
N LEU A 18 21.01 15.41 29.31
CA LEU A 18 21.29 15.97 30.64
C LEU A 18 21.90 17.37 30.56
N SER A 19 21.53 18.23 31.53
CA SER A 19 22.20 19.52 31.71
C SER A 19 23.68 19.31 32.08
N GLY A 20 24.53 20.31 31.80
CA GLY A 20 25.98 20.19 32.03
C GLY A 20 26.35 19.77 33.45
N ASP A 21 25.71 20.36 34.47
CA ASP A 21 25.96 20.00 35.88
C ASP A 21 25.50 18.57 36.19
N ALA A 22 24.33 18.15 35.69
CA ALA A 22 23.81 16.80 35.90
C ALA A 22 24.64 15.74 35.17
N ALA A 23 25.19 16.05 34.00
CA ALA A 23 26.11 15.19 33.27
C ALA A 23 27.43 15.00 34.04
N LEU A 24 27.99 16.07 34.63
CA LEU A 24 29.19 15.98 35.47
C LEU A 24 28.97 15.15 36.73
N GLU A 25 27.84 15.33 37.41
CA GLU A 25 27.47 14.51 38.57
C GLU A 25 27.30 13.04 38.21
N THR A 26 26.64 12.77 37.08
CA THR A 26 26.43 11.43 36.54
C THR A 26 27.77 10.77 36.18
N GLN A 27 28.65 11.50 35.51
CA GLN A 27 30.00 11.04 35.17
C GLN A 27 30.83 10.73 36.42
N ALA A 28 30.78 11.59 37.44
CA ALA A 28 31.47 11.35 38.71
C ALA A 28 30.92 10.11 39.43
N HIS A 29 29.61 9.84 39.34
CA HIS A 29 29.01 8.62 39.85
C HIS A 29 29.46 7.38 39.07
N LEU A 30 29.44 7.43 37.73
CA LEU A 30 29.88 6.34 36.86
C LEU A 30 31.34 5.95 37.14
N ALA A 31 32.21 6.92 37.40
CA ALA A 31 33.60 6.67 37.79
C ALA A 31 33.74 5.98 39.17
N ALA A 32 32.80 6.21 40.08
CA ALA A 32 32.85 5.68 41.45
C ALA A 32 32.02 4.38 41.65
N CYS A 33 31.09 4.06 40.73
CA CYS A 33 30.16 2.95 40.86
C CYS A 33 30.28 1.98 39.70
N SER A 34 30.93 0.83 39.93
CA SER A 34 31.16 -0.20 38.90
C SER A 34 29.88 -0.81 38.33
N GLN A 35 28.79 -0.87 39.11
CA GLN A 35 27.50 -1.39 38.64
C GLN A 35 26.86 -0.47 37.60
N CYS A 36 26.83 0.84 37.86
CA CYS A 36 26.31 1.81 36.90
C CYS A 36 27.21 1.90 35.66
N ALA A 37 28.54 1.80 35.82
CA ALA A 37 29.45 1.73 34.68
C ALA A 37 29.20 0.48 33.80
N ALA A 38 28.95 -0.68 34.41
CA ALA A 38 28.61 -1.90 33.67
C ALA A 38 27.26 -1.78 32.95
N ALA A 39 26.26 -1.15 33.57
CA ALA A 39 24.96 -0.88 32.95
C ALA A 39 25.11 0.07 31.75
N LEU A 40 25.92 1.14 31.87
CA LEU A 40 26.22 2.06 30.78
C LEU A 40 26.85 1.33 29.59
N ASN A 41 27.90 0.54 29.84
CA ASN A 41 28.59 -0.22 28.79
C ASN A 41 27.66 -1.22 28.09
N ALA A 42 26.70 -1.82 28.83
CA ALA A 42 25.71 -2.72 28.25
C ALA A 42 24.77 -1.96 27.30
N ALA A 43 24.26 -0.81 27.72
CA ALA A 43 23.41 0.04 26.90
C ALA A 43 24.14 0.59 25.66
N GLU A 44 25.40 1.03 25.79
CA GLU A 44 26.25 1.41 24.66
C GLU A 44 26.48 0.25 23.69
N GLY A 45 26.66 -0.97 24.21
CA GLY A 45 26.82 -2.19 23.41
C GLY A 45 25.58 -2.52 22.59
N GLU A 46 24.39 -2.39 23.17
CA GLU A 46 23.11 -2.54 22.46
C GLU A 46 22.94 -1.47 21.38
N GLY A 47 23.26 -0.21 21.70
CA GLY A 47 23.24 0.89 20.74
C GLY A 47 24.22 0.66 19.57
N ALA A 48 25.43 0.20 19.85
CA ALA A 48 26.43 -0.12 18.83
C ALA A 48 25.99 -1.29 17.94
N PHE A 49 25.33 -2.31 18.51
CA PHE A 49 24.77 -3.41 17.73
C PHE A 49 23.68 -2.95 16.77
N LEU A 50 22.74 -2.11 17.24
CA LEU A 50 21.70 -1.53 16.39
C LEU A 50 22.31 -0.62 15.33
N ALA A 51 23.26 0.24 15.72
CA ALA A 51 23.96 1.12 14.78
C ALA A 51 24.72 0.32 13.72
N ALA A 52 25.27 -0.85 14.04
CA ALA A 52 25.89 -1.74 13.07
C ALA A 52 24.88 -2.46 12.17
N ALA A 53 23.73 -2.88 12.73
CA ALA A 53 22.66 -3.52 11.96
C ALA A 53 21.94 -2.57 11.00
N PHE A 54 21.82 -1.29 11.38
CA PHE A 54 21.27 -0.21 10.57
C PHE A 54 22.35 0.67 9.93
N ALA A 55 23.63 0.31 10.08
CA ALA A 55 24.68 0.95 9.31
C ALA A 55 24.25 0.81 7.86
N PRO A 56 24.12 1.90 7.10
CA PRO A 56 23.71 1.82 5.72
C PRO A 56 24.71 0.88 5.06
N ASP A 57 24.23 -0.29 4.63
CA ASP A 57 24.96 -1.10 3.70
C ASP A 57 25.20 -0.16 2.51
N ASP A 58 26.43 0.33 2.35
CA ASP A 58 26.88 1.20 1.25
C ASP A 58 26.58 0.60 -0.15
N SER A 59 26.03 -0.62 -0.19
CA SER A 59 25.54 -1.33 -1.37
C SER A 59 24.18 -0.84 -1.89
N VAL A 60 23.34 -0.18 -1.07
CA VAL A 60 22.12 0.47 -1.55
C VAL A 60 22.33 1.97 -1.51
N ASN A 61 22.99 2.48 -2.55
CA ASN A 61 22.98 3.89 -2.90
C ASN A 61 21.53 4.27 -3.25
N VAL A 62 20.69 4.40 -2.23
CA VAL A 62 19.38 5.04 -2.35
C VAL A 62 19.73 6.47 -2.73
N PRO A 63 19.42 6.95 -3.94
CA PRO A 63 19.73 8.31 -4.33
C PRO A 63 18.71 9.20 -3.63
N THR A 64 18.87 9.37 -2.32
CA THR A 64 17.95 10.08 -1.44
C THR A 64 17.76 11.51 -1.90
N VAL A 65 18.80 12.11 -2.49
CA VAL A 65 18.72 13.44 -3.11
C VAL A 65 17.78 13.45 -4.31
N GLN A 66 17.85 12.45 -5.19
CA GLN A 66 17.00 12.38 -6.37
C GLN A 66 15.56 12.00 -6.01
N LEU A 67 15.39 11.10 -5.04
CA LEU A 67 14.07 10.72 -4.55
C LEU A 67 13.40 11.91 -3.84
N ARG A 68 14.15 12.63 -3.01
CA ARG A 68 13.68 13.86 -2.34
C ARG A 68 13.33 14.94 -3.33
N ALA A 69 14.17 15.19 -4.34
CA ALA A 69 13.87 16.13 -5.41
C ALA A 69 12.59 15.75 -6.19
N ARG A 70 12.33 14.44 -6.41
CA ARG A 70 11.08 13.97 -7.04
C ARG A 70 9.86 14.17 -6.14
N ILE A 71 9.99 13.93 -4.84
CA ILE A 71 8.92 14.16 -3.86
C ILE A 71 8.62 15.65 -3.77
N ASP A 72 9.63 16.50 -3.61
CA ASP A 72 9.48 17.95 -3.53
C ASP A 72 8.83 18.50 -4.81
N ALA A 73 9.22 18.00 -5.98
CA ALA A 73 8.58 18.36 -7.24
C ALA A 73 7.13 17.87 -7.35
N ALA A 74 6.78 16.72 -6.78
CA ALA A 74 5.41 16.22 -6.76
C ALA A 74 4.52 17.04 -5.80
N VAL A 75 5.02 17.38 -4.62
CA VAL A 75 4.34 18.25 -3.65
C VAL A 75 4.11 19.63 -4.26
N ALA A 76 5.15 20.24 -4.85
CA ALA A 76 5.02 21.53 -5.52
C ALA A 76 3.97 21.53 -6.65
N ARG A 77 3.78 20.41 -7.35
CA ARG A 77 2.74 20.27 -8.39
C ARG A 77 1.33 20.19 -7.79
N LEU A 78 1.18 19.52 -6.66
CA LEU A 78 -0.11 19.45 -5.95
C LEU A 78 -0.47 20.83 -5.38
N ASP A 79 0.48 21.54 -4.78
CA ASP A 79 0.26 22.89 -4.25
C ASP A 79 0.02 23.93 -5.35
N ALA A 80 0.65 23.75 -6.52
CA ALA A 80 0.48 24.64 -7.67
C ALA A 80 -0.77 24.34 -8.49
N GLN A 81 -1.50 23.24 -8.24
CA GLN A 81 -2.83 23.09 -8.83
C GLN A 81 -3.77 24.07 -8.11
N PRO A 82 -4.22 25.14 -8.78
CA PRO A 82 -5.26 25.97 -8.18
C PRO A 82 -6.49 25.09 -8.02
N GLU A 83 -7.14 25.20 -6.86
CA GLU A 83 -8.48 24.71 -6.50
C GLU A 83 -9.53 25.12 -7.57
N THR A 84 -9.42 24.55 -8.76
CA THR A 84 -10.36 24.68 -9.88
C THR A 84 -11.42 23.60 -9.81
N ASN A 85 -11.65 23.07 -8.60
CA ASN A 85 -12.87 22.38 -8.22
C ASN A 85 -14.03 23.38 -8.03
N ALA A 86 -14.20 24.29 -9.00
CA ALA A 86 -15.53 24.77 -9.32
C ALA A 86 -16.25 23.59 -9.99
N ARG A 87 -16.96 22.79 -9.17
CA ARG A 87 -17.81 21.68 -9.59
C ARG A 87 -18.62 22.06 -10.85
N PRO A 88 -18.41 21.45 -12.02
CA PRO A 88 -19.37 21.53 -13.09
C PRO A 88 -20.47 20.50 -12.81
N SER A 89 -21.64 21.01 -12.46
CA SER A 89 -22.86 20.22 -12.37
C SER A 89 -23.18 19.57 -13.73
N GLY A 90 -23.25 18.24 -13.74
CA GLY A 90 -24.14 17.44 -14.60
C GLY A 90 -24.11 17.70 -16.11
N GLY A 91 -23.28 16.95 -16.83
CA GLY A 91 -23.40 16.82 -18.29
C GLY A 91 -22.36 15.87 -18.85
N TRP A 92 -22.80 14.70 -19.32
CA TRP A 92 -21.95 13.66 -19.89
C TRP A 92 -21.41 14.12 -21.27
N ASN A 93 -20.29 14.84 -21.27
CA ASN A 93 -19.68 15.38 -22.49
C ASN A 93 -18.56 14.48 -23.01
N PHE A 94 -18.76 13.87 -24.17
CA PHE A 94 -17.80 13.06 -24.95
C PHE A 94 -16.45 13.79 -25.24
N GLY A 95 -16.41 15.12 -25.10
CA GLY A 95 -15.19 15.91 -25.32
C GLY A 95 -14.07 15.67 -24.30
N ALA A 96 -14.38 15.28 -23.06
CA ALA A 96 -13.36 15.00 -22.05
C ALA A 96 -12.57 13.71 -22.36
N LEU A 97 -13.18 12.76 -23.07
CA LEU A 97 -12.51 11.53 -23.48
C LEU A 97 -11.52 11.79 -24.65
N LEU A 98 -11.78 12.79 -25.49
CA LEU A 98 -10.86 13.20 -26.56
C LEU A 98 -9.69 14.08 -26.06
N ALA A 99 -9.87 14.80 -24.95
CA ALA A 99 -8.80 15.60 -24.36
C ALA A 99 -7.59 14.75 -23.88
N SER A 100 -7.83 13.50 -23.47
CA SER A 100 -6.77 12.55 -23.11
C SER A 100 -6.01 11.99 -24.32
N PHE A 101 -6.54 12.10 -25.54
CA PHE A 101 -5.83 11.67 -26.77
C PHE A 101 -4.98 12.77 -27.39
N THR A 102 -5.24 14.04 -27.07
CA THR A 102 -4.42 15.16 -27.59
C THR A 102 -2.99 15.17 -27.06
N SER A 103 -2.73 14.61 -25.87
CA SER A 103 -1.36 14.45 -25.34
C SER A 103 -0.55 13.34 -26.03
N LEU A 104 -1.18 12.47 -26.84
CA LEU A 104 -0.50 11.48 -27.67
C LEU A 104 -0.09 12.04 -29.05
N LEU A 105 -0.45 13.29 -29.36
CA LEU A 105 -0.23 13.93 -30.67
C LEU A 105 0.82 15.05 -30.65
N THR A 106 1.60 15.21 -29.57
CA THR A 106 2.81 16.06 -29.60
C THR A 106 3.91 15.40 -30.42
N PHE A 107 3.83 15.57 -31.75
CA PHE A 107 4.72 15.02 -32.76
C PHE A 107 6.13 15.64 -32.69
N THR A 108 7.13 14.80 -32.46
CA THR A 108 8.54 15.10 -32.78
C THR A 108 8.77 14.85 -34.28
N PRO A 109 9.40 15.77 -35.03
CA PRO A 109 9.42 15.75 -36.50
C PRO A 109 10.14 14.55 -37.14
N GLN A 110 10.87 13.73 -36.37
CA GLN A 110 11.59 12.56 -36.90
C GLN A 110 10.71 11.32 -37.14
N ARG A 111 9.45 11.27 -36.67
CA ARG A 111 8.56 10.10 -36.84
C ARG A 111 7.41 10.30 -37.85
N ALA A 112 7.32 11.46 -38.50
CA ALA A 112 6.18 11.83 -39.35
C ALA A 112 5.98 10.95 -40.61
N ALA A 113 7.05 10.33 -41.14
CA ALA A 113 6.95 9.50 -42.35
C ALA A 113 6.24 8.15 -42.13
N GLY A 114 6.23 7.62 -40.89
CA GLY A 114 5.63 6.31 -40.59
C GLY A 114 4.10 6.34 -40.41
N PHE A 115 3.56 7.44 -39.91
CA PHE A 115 2.13 7.51 -39.51
C PHE A 115 1.18 7.88 -40.65
N ALA A 116 1.67 8.47 -41.73
CA ALA A 116 0.85 8.78 -42.92
C ALA A 116 0.27 7.51 -43.58
N GLY A 117 1.03 6.41 -43.60
CA GLY A 117 0.57 5.13 -44.15
C GLY A 117 -0.55 4.51 -43.33
N MET A 118 -0.46 4.57 -42.00
CA MET A 118 -1.46 3.95 -41.11
C MET A 118 -2.79 4.71 -41.12
N LEU A 119 -2.75 6.04 -41.19
CA LEU A 119 -3.96 6.86 -41.32
C LEU A 119 -4.70 6.59 -42.64
N SER A 120 -3.97 6.38 -43.74
CA SER A 120 -4.57 6.01 -45.03
C SER A 120 -5.33 4.68 -44.95
N CYS A 121 -4.76 3.67 -44.29
CA CYS A 121 -5.41 2.37 -44.09
C CYS A 121 -6.68 2.46 -43.23
N VAL A 122 -6.68 3.28 -42.18
CA VAL A 122 -7.85 3.46 -41.30
C VAL A 122 -8.99 4.18 -42.04
N VAL A 123 -8.68 5.20 -42.84
CA VAL A 123 -9.68 5.90 -43.66
C VAL A 123 -10.28 4.97 -44.71
N LEU A 124 -9.47 4.15 -45.39
CA LEU A 124 -9.95 3.14 -46.33
C LEU A 124 -10.85 2.09 -45.66
N ALA A 125 -10.49 1.62 -44.46
CA ALA A 125 -11.30 0.68 -43.70
C ALA A 125 -12.65 1.29 -43.28
N ALA A 126 -12.68 2.55 -42.85
CA ALA A 126 -13.90 3.25 -42.46
C ALA A 126 -14.85 3.49 -43.66
N LEU A 127 -14.28 3.82 -44.84
CA LEU A 127 -15.05 3.94 -46.07
C LEU A 127 -15.63 2.58 -46.50
N PHE A 128 -14.83 1.51 -46.43
CA PHE A 128 -15.29 0.17 -46.78
C PHE A 128 -16.43 -0.31 -45.87
N PHE A 129 -16.34 -0.05 -44.56
CA PHE A 129 -17.38 -0.41 -43.60
C PHE A 129 -18.66 0.42 -43.75
N SER A 130 -18.56 1.66 -44.21
CA SER A 130 -19.72 2.53 -44.45
C SER A 130 -20.51 2.10 -45.69
N ILE A 131 -19.85 1.53 -46.69
CA ILE A 131 -20.50 1.03 -47.91
C ILE A 131 -21.18 -0.34 -47.68
N GLN A 132 -20.69 -1.15 -46.73
CA GLN A 132 -21.22 -2.48 -46.47
C GLN A 132 -22.38 -2.54 -45.47
N LYS A 133 -22.82 -1.42 -44.87
CA LYS A 133 -23.97 -1.47 -43.97
C LYS A 133 -25.27 -1.67 -44.77
N PRO A 134 -25.98 -2.82 -44.64
CA PRO A 134 -27.26 -3.02 -45.28
C PRO A 134 -28.29 -2.06 -44.65
N SER A 135 -29.01 -1.33 -45.51
CA SER A 135 -30.07 -0.42 -45.09
C SER A 135 -31.13 -1.17 -44.27
N PRO A 136 -31.50 -0.70 -43.07
CA PRO A 136 -32.62 -1.27 -42.33
C PRO A 136 -33.94 -0.97 -43.07
N ALA A 137 -34.78 -1.99 -43.20
CA ALA A 137 -36.08 -1.91 -43.86
C ALA A 137 -37.02 -0.92 -43.13
N PRO A 138 -37.89 -0.20 -43.86
CA PRO A 138 -38.86 0.73 -43.29
C PRO A 138 -40.06 -0.03 -42.72
N ASN A 139 -40.23 -0.02 -41.40
CA ASN A 139 -41.46 -0.48 -40.76
C ASN A 139 -42.44 0.69 -40.63
N SER A 140 -43.60 0.54 -41.27
CA SER A 140 -44.77 1.41 -41.15
C SER A 140 -45.50 1.21 -39.81
N PRO A 141 -46.29 2.22 -39.37
CA PRO A 141 -46.94 2.28 -38.06
C PRO A 141 -48.38 1.76 -38.09
N ALA A 142 -48.88 1.21 -36.98
CA ALA A 142 -50.32 1.26 -36.64
C ALA A 142 -50.60 0.84 -35.18
N GLN A 143 -51.54 1.58 -34.57
CA GLN A 143 -52.37 1.32 -33.38
C GLN A 143 -51.75 1.64 -32.01
N GLU A 144 -52.09 2.76 -31.34
CA GLU A 144 -53.38 3.24 -30.78
C GLU A 144 -53.71 2.74 -29.37
N GLU A 145 -53.90 3.73 -28.50
CA GLU A 145 -54.73 3.79 -27.28
C GLU A 145 -54.40 2.89 -26.08
N HIS A 146 -54.02 3.52 -24.95
CA HIS A 146 -54.95 3.74 -23.84
C HIS A 146 -54.36 4.69 -22.76
N MET A 147 -55.09 5.79 -22.59
CA MET A 147 -55.46 6.54 -21.38
C MET A 147 -54.41 7.17 -20.45
N ALA A 148 -54.55 8.50 -20.41
CA ALA A 148 -54.20 9.47 -19.40
C ALA A 148 -54.41 9.03 -17.93
N PHE A 149 -53.44 9.39 -17.09
CA PHE A 149 -53.75 9.92 -15.76
C PHE A 149 -52.80 11.09 -15.46
N VAL A 150 -53.37 12.29 -15.52
CA VAL A 150 -52.79 13.55 -15.06
C VAL A 150 -53.07 13.66 -13.57
N THR A 151 -52.06 13.82 -12.74
CA THR A 151 -52.15 14.69 -11.56
C THR A 151 -50.76 15.19 -11.17
N GLN A 152 -50.54 16.49 -11.32
CA GLN A 152 -49.43 17.23 -10.70
C GLN A 152 -49.82 17.64 -9.25
N PRO A 153 -48.82 17.97 -8.41
CA PRO A 153 -48.92 18.04 -6.95
C PRO A 153 -49.32 19.43 -6.43
N PRO A 154 -49.58 19.53 -5.11
CA PRO A 154 -49.14 20.74 -4.41
C PRO A 154 -48.42 20.49 -3.07
N ALA A 155 -47.38 21.29 -2.88
CA ALA A 155 -47.03 22.06 -1.68
C ALA A 155 -46.53 21.36 -0.38
N GLN A 156 -45.36 21.84 0.05
CA GLN A 156 -44.82 21.82 1.41
C GLN A 156 -45.64 22.69 2.39
N PRO A 157 -45.49 22.47 3.71
CA PRO A 157 -44.78 23.42 4.58
C PRO A 157 -43.84 22.71 5.58
N LYS A 158 -42.59 23.17 5.78
CA LYS A 158 -42.06 24.06 6.85
C LYS A 158 -42.14 23.53 8.30
N ASP A 159 -41.07 23.86 9.03
CA ASP A 159 -40.80 23.75 10.48
C ASP A 159 -40.05 22.47 10.91
N GLY A 160 -38.95 22.50 11.68
CA GLY A 160 -38.37 23.62 12.43
C GLY A 160 -36.86 23.43 12.67
N SER A 161 -36.19 24.57 12.60
CA SER A 161 -34.83 24.81 13.08
C SER A 161 -34.90 25.05 14.59
N ALA A 162 -34.12 24.32 15.38
CA ALA A 162 -33.85 24.66 16.77
C ALA A 162 -32.34 24.79 16.94
N ASN A 163 -31.88 26.04 16.96
CA ASN A 163 -30.64 26.45 17.59
C ASN A 163 -30.70 26.07 19.08
N VAL A 164 -29.64 25.44 19.58
CA VAL A 164 -29.28 25.53 21.00
C VAL A 164 -27.87 26.10 21.06
N GLU A 165 -27.83 27.39 21.33
CA GLU A 165 -26.68 28.17 21.78
C GLU A 165 -26.79 28.31 23.30
N VAL A 166 -25.87 27.69 24.05
CA VAL A 166 -25.51 27.99 25.45
C VAL A 166 -24.06 27.47 25.60
N LYS A 167 -23.02 28.29 25.53
CA LYS A 167 -22.54 29.35 26.44
C LYS A 167 -22.01 28.82 27.80
N ASP A 168 -20.70 29.01 27.94
CA ASP A 168 -19.85 29.14 29.13
C ASP A 168 -19.41 27.91 29.95
N ALA A 169 -18.09 27.92 30.16
CA ALA A 169 -17.24 27.05 30.97
C ALA A 169 -17.56 27.11 32.49
N PRO A 170 -17.03 26.18 33.30
CA PRO A 170 -15.73 26.46 33.92
C PRO A 170 -14.77 25.26 34.07
N THR A 171 -13.49 25.58 33.94
CA THR A 171 -12.35 25.22 34.81
C THR A 171 -12.18 23.76 35.29
N ALA A 172 -11.09 23.15 34.77
CA ALA A 172 -10.18 22.11 35.30
C ALA A 172 -10.48 21.45 36.66
N PRO A 173 -10.12 20.15 36.78
CA PRO A 173 -8.81 19.87 37.37
C PRO A 173 -7.97 18.79 36.65
N THR A 174 -6.68 19.10 36.59
CA THR A 174 -5.48 18.27 36.60
C THR A 174 -5.68 16.80 37.02
N PRO A 175 -5.17 15.80 36.28
CA PRO A 175 -4.92 14.49 36.85
C PRO A 175 -3.65 14.55 37.72
N GLU A 176 -3.89 14.59 39.02
CA GLU A 176 -2.93 14.39 40.09
C GLU A 176 -2.34 12.97 39.98
N ILE A 177 -1.01 12.90 39.81
CA ILE A 177 -0.24 11.65 39.79
C ILE A 177 -0.25 11.10 41.22
N ASN A 178 -1.17 10.17 41.48
CA ASN A 178 -1.24 9.51 42.78
C ASN A 178 -0.19 8.39 42.86
N ARG A 179 0.94 8.72 43.51
CA ARG A 179 1.81 7.77 44.18
C ARG A 179 0.99 7.03 45.23
N SER A 180 0.62 5.79 44.96
CA SER A 180 0.23 4.84 45.99
C SER A 180 0.93 3.51 45.73
N GLY A 181 1.85 3.19 46.64
CA GLY A 181 2.62 1.96 46.64
C GLY A 181 1.71 0.75 46.75
N VAL A 182 1.70 -0.05 45.69
CA VAL A 182 1.24 -1.43 45.76
C VAL A 182 2.45 -2.26 46.17
N PRO A 183 2.45 -2.96 47.32
CA PRO A 183 3.47 -3.95 47.58
C PRO A 183 3.31 -5.07 46.56
N ILE A 184 4.26 -5.18 45.63
CA ILE A 184 4.41 -6.37 44.81
C ILE A 184 4.80 -7.50 45.77
N GLN A 185 3.81 -8.26 46.22
CA GLN A 185 4.06 -9.55 46.83
C GLN A 185 4.72 -10.40 45.76
N VAL A 186 6.01 -10.64 45.93
CA VAL A 186 6.78 -11.60 45.16
C VAL A 186 6.18 -12.97 45.46
N ALA A 187 5.22 -13.40 44.63
CA ALA A 187 4.74 -14.76 44.64
C ALA A 187 5.93 -15.67 44.34
N LYS A 188 6.42 -16.35 45.38
CA LYS A 188 7.37 -17.45 45.25
C LYS A 188 6.71 -18.50 44.35
N PHE A 189 7.12 -18.56 43.08
CA PHE A 189 6.79 -19.66 42.20
C PHE A 189 7.50 -20.91 42.72
N ASN A 190 6.80 -21.65 43.59
CA ASN A 190 7.11 -23.05 43.85
C ASN A 190 7.00 -23.79 42.51
N ARG A 191 8.13 -24.27 41.98
CA ARG A 191 8.19 -25.26 40.90
C ARG A 191 7.40 -26.49 41.34
N PRO A 192 6.27 -26.83 40.70
CA PRO A 192 5.65 -28.13 40.90
C PRO A 192 6.47 -29.15 40.11
N HIS A 193 6.86 -30.22 40.80
CA HIS A 193 7.49 -31.38 40.22
C HIS A 193 6.64 -31.95 39.07
N ALA A 194 7.34 -32.36 38.01
CA ALA A 194 6.79 -32.99 36.83
C ALA A 194 6.06 -34.29 37.15
N SER A 195 4.72 -34.26 37.10
CA SER A 195 3.89 -35.44 36.93
C SER A 195 3.31 -35.44 35.52
N LYS A 196 3.85 -36.31 34.66
CA LYS A 196 3.40 -36.53 33.27
C LYS A 196 1.95 -37.06 33.27
N PRO A 197 0.96 -36.37 32.69
CA PRO A 197 -0.33 -36.98 32.45
C PRO A 197 -0.23 -37.88 31.21
N ARG A 198 -0.37 -39.19 31.42
CA ARG A 198 -0.52 -40.19 30.38
C ARG A 198 -1.92 -40.07 29.79
N VAL A 199 -2.10 -39.19 28.81
CA VAL A 199 -3.34 -39.09 28.03
C VAL A 199 -3.36 -40.25 27.03
N LYS A 200 -4.34 -41.15 27.16
CA LYS A 200 -4.63 -42.20 26.19
C LYS A 200 -5.17 -41.52 24.92
N ALA A 201 -4.38 -41.52 23.86
CA ALA A 201 -4.80 -41.07 22.55
C ALA A 201 -5.85 -42.03 21.99
N ALA A 202 -7.10 -41.56 21.89
CA ALA A 202 -8.08 -42.14 20.97
C ALA A 202 -7.76 -41.63 19.55
N PRO A 203 -7.77 -42.48 18.52
CA PRO A 203 -7.55 -42.03 17.14
C PRO A 203 -8.79 -41.29 16.67
N VAL A 204 -8.82 -39.97 16.84
CA VAL A 204 -9.74 -39.11 16.10
C VAL A 204 -9.20 -39.06 14.69
N ALA A 205 -9.81 -39.84 13.80
CA ALA A 205 -9.62 -39.74 12.37
C ALA A 205 -10.04 -38.33 11.93
N SER A 206 -9.09 -37.39 11.96
CA SER A 206 -9.19 -36.15 11.20
C SER A 206 -9.18 -36.55 9.74
N SER A 207 -10.37 -36.69 9.19
CA SER A 207 -10.64 -36.65 7.77
C SER A 207 -10.15 -35.28 7.28
N LEU A 208 -8.86 -35.22 6.92
CA LEU A 208 -8.30 -34.21 6.04
C LEU A 208 -8.91 -34.47 4.67
N ALA A 209 -10.13 -33.98 4.48
CA ALA A 209 -10.65 -33.74 3.15
C ALA A 209 -9.69 -32.74 2.51
N ALA A 210 -8.79 -33.25 1.68
CA ALA A 210 -7.97 -32.46 0.79
C ALA A 210 -8.90 -31.48 0.05
N PRO A 211 -8.61 -30.17 0.02
CA PRO A 211 -9.39 -29.25 -0.76
C PRO A 211 -9.22 -29.69 -2.21
N VAL A 212 -10.29 -30.25 -2.77
CA VAL A 212 -10.41 -30.48 -4.20
C VAL A 212 -10.17 -29.11 -4.84
N ALA A 213 -9.01 -28.94 -5.47
CA ALA A 213 -8.66 -27.77 -6.26
C ALA A 213 -9.54 -27.76 -7.52
N SER A 214 -10.84 -27.55 -7.32
CA SER A 214 -11.71 -27.07 -8.37
C SER A 214 -11.09 -25.76 -8.84
N LYS A 215 -10.92 -25.64 -10.17
CA LYS A 215 -10.47 -24.42 -10.85
C LYS A 215 -11.50 -23.33 -10.55
N ALA A 216 -11.41 -22.77 -9.35
CA ALA A 216 -12.39 -21.85 -8.83
C ALA A 216 -12.28 -20.56 -9.62
N GLN A 217 -13.44 -20.14 -10.10
CA GLN A 217 -13.61 -19.05 -11.02
C GLN A 217 -12.97 -17.78 -10.43
N PRO A 218 -12.17 -17.04 -11.22
CA PRO A 218 -11.51 -15.84 -10.73
C PRO A 218 -12.54 -14.79 -10.31
N LEU A 219 -12.19 -14.02 -9.28
CA LEU A 219 -12.98 -12.90 -8.79
C LEU A 219 -13.11 -11.82 -9.89
N PRO A 220 -14.17 -10.99 -9.87
CA PRO A 220 -14.29 -9.85 -10.79
C PRO A 220 -13.04 -8.96 -10.73
N GLY A 221 -12.44 -8.64 -11.88
CA GLY A 221 -11.22 -7.83 -11.99
C GLY A 221 -9.90 -8.62 -11.87
N GLU A 222 -9.90 -9.83 -11.30
CA GLU A 222 -8.69 -10.64 -11.11
C GLU A 222 -8.07 -11.07 -12.46
N LYS A 223 -8.90 -11.34 -13.47
CA LYS A 223 -8.45 -11.80 -14.80
C LYS A 223 -7.54 -10.80 -15.50
N ASP A 224 -7.82 -9.51 -15.35
CA ASP A 224 -7.05 -8.46 -16.03
C ASP A 224 -5.63 -8.39 -15.46
N TYR A 225 -5.51 -8.51 -14.13
CA TYR A 225 -4.22 -8.62 -13.45
C TYR A 225 -3.47 -9.90 -13.82
N GLU A 226 -4.15 -11.05 -13.85
CA GLU A 226 -3.55 -12.33 -14.25
C GLU A 226 -2.99 -12.27 -15.68
N GLN A 227 -3.74 -11.68 -16.62
CA GLN A 227 -3.30 -11.51 -18.00
C GLN A 227 -2.10 -10.57 -18.10
N ALA A 228 -2.11 -9.45 -17.38
CA ALA A 228 -0.99 -8.52 -17.33
C ALA A 228 0.27 -9.19 -16.77
N ILE A 229 0.16 -9.91 -15.65
CA ILE A 229 1.25 -10.67 -15.04
C ILE A 229 1.81 -11.72 -16.00
N ALA A 230 0.94 -12.49 -16.67
CA ALA A 230 1.36 -13.50 -17.63
C ALA A 230 2.14 -12.87 -18.81
N SER A 231 1.66 -11.74 -19.32
CA SER A 231 2.32 -11.01 -20.42
C SER A 231 3.69 -10.48 -20.03
N LEU A 232 3.81 -9.85 -18.85
CA LEU A 232 5.06 -9.28 -18.34
C LEU A 232 6.06 -10.38 -17.97
N SER A 233 5.60 -11.44 -17.30
CA SER A 233 6.44 -12.60 -16.98
C SER A 233 7.01 -13.23 -18.25
N THR A 234 6.18 -13.41 -19.28
CA THR A 234 6.62 -13.96 -20.58
C THR A 234 7.67 -13.05 -21.24
N ALA A 235 7.46 -11.73 -21.21
CA ALA A 235 8.43 -10.76 -21.75
C ALA A 235 9.79 -10.82 -21.02
N ILE A 236 9.78 -10.92 -19.69
CA ILE A 236 11.00 -11.02 -18.87
C ILE A 236 11.73 -12.34 -19.14
N SER A 237 11.01 -13.47 -19.22
CA SER A 237 11.63 -14.77 -19.50
C SER A 237 12.28 -14.85 -20.88
N HIS A 238 11.71 -14.17 -21.89
CA HIS A 238 12.28 -14.17 -23.24
C HIS A 238 13.44 -13.18 -23.45
N GLY A 239 13.43 -12.03 -22.76
CA GLY A 239 14.38 -10.95 -23.04
C GLY A 239 15.33 -10.58 -21.89
N GLY A 240 14.96 -10.87 -20.64
CA GLY A 240 15.57 -10.25 -19.46
C GLY A 240 16.37 -11.17 -18.55
N ASP A 241 15.98 -12.44 -18.40
CA ASP A 241 16.59 -13.33 -17.39
C ASP A 241 18.09 -13.54 -17.60
N ALA A 242 18.55 -13.64 -18.86
CA ALA A 242 19.98 -13.75 -19.18
C ALA A 242 20.75 -12.43 -19.05
N VAL A 243 20.04 -11.29 -19.03
CA VAL A 243 20.62 -9.94 -19.04
C VAL A 243 20.85 -9.43 -17.61
N LEU A 244 20.00 -9.82 -16.65
CA LEU A 244 20.10 -9.41 -15.24
C LEU A 244 21.34 -10.00 -14.55
N LYS A 245 22.01 -9.17 -13.74
CA LYS A 245 23.11 -9.60 -12.85
C LYS A 245 22.61 -10.71 -11.90
N PRO A 246 23.42 -11.77 -11.62
CA PRO A 246 22.97 -12.90 -10.79
C PRO A 246 22.41 -12.50 -9.42
N GLN A 247 23.03 -11.52 -8.76
CA GLN A 247 22.57 -11.03 -7.46
C GLN A 247 21.19 -10.37 -7.53
N VAL A 248 20.93 -9.55 -8.55
CA VAL A 248 19.63 -8.87 -8.75
C VAL A 248 18.55 -9.91 -9.03
N ARG A 249 18.86 -10.93 -9.84
CA ARG A 249 17.95 -12.03 -10.14
C ARG A 249 17.53 -12.80 -8.89
N ALA A 250 18.49 -13.18 -8.04
CA ALA A 250 18.20 -13.87 -6.79
C ALA A 250 17.37 -13.04 -5.80
N GLN A 251 17.49 -11.70 -5.83
CA GLN A 251 16.63 -10.82 -5.03
C GLN A 251 15.22 -10.74 -5.63
N TYR A 252 15.11 -10.60 -6.95
CA TYR A 252 13.83 -10.61 -7.66
C TYR A 252 13.05 -11.90 -7.43
N GLU A 253 13.67 -13.07 -7.58
CA GLU A 253 13.04 -14.37 -7.35
C GLU A 253 12.51 -14.51 -5.92
N ARG A 254 13.27 -14.03 -4.92
CA ARG A 254 12.81 -14.00 -3.52
C ARG A 254 11.60 -13.10 -3.33
N ASN A 255 11.63 -11.88 -3.89
CA ASN A 255 10.52 -10.94 -3.77
C ASN A 255 9.26 -11.47 -4.49
N LEU A 256 9.43 -12.07 -5.66
CA LEU A 256 8.34 -12.68 -6.42
C LEU A 256 7.68 -13.82 -5.63
N ALA A 257 8.47 -14.69 -5.01
CA ALA A 257 7.97 -15.78 -4.17
C ALA A 257 7.14 -15.29 -2.97
N VAL A 258 7.53 -14.17 -2.35
CA VAL A 258 6.76 -13.55 -1.25
C VAL A 258 5.42 -13.03 -1.76
N LEU A 259 5.41 -12.33 -2.90
CA LEU A 259 4.17 -11.81 -3.50
C LEU A 259 3.24 -12.93 -3.97
N ASP A 260 3.78 -14.00 -4.56
CA ASP A 260 3.00 -15.16 -4.99
C ASP A 260 2.30 -15.84 -3.83
N LYS A 261 3.03 -16.04 -2.72
CA LYS A 261 2.45 -16.57 -1.49
C LYS A 261 1.37 -15.65 -0.93
N ALA A 262 1.60 -14.35 -0.88
CA ALA A 262 0.61 -13.38 -0.39
C ALA A 262 -0.67 -13.39 -1.26
N ILE A 263 -0.54 -13.47 -2.58
CA ILE A 263 -1.67 -13.58 -3.52
C ILE A 263 -2.43 -14.89 -3.27
N GLU A 264 -1.73 -16.02 -3.12
CA GLU A 264 -2.37 -17.31 -2.85
C GLU A 264 -3.16 -17.30 -1.53
N GLU A 265 -2.54 -16.85 -0.45
CA GLU A 265 -3.19 -16.77 0.87
C GLU A 265 -4.41 -15.84 0.83
N THR A 266 -4.28 -14.67 0.19
CA THR A 266 -5.38 -13.72 0.11
C THR A 266 -6.50 -14.20 -0.82
N ARG A 267 -6.17 -14.87 -1.93
CA ARG A 267 -7.17 -15.54 -2.78
C ARG A 267 -8.01 -16.51 -1.98
N LEU A 268 -7.41 -17.29 -1.08
CA LEU A 268 -8.15 -18.23 -0.23
C LEU A 268 -9.11 -17.50 0.71
N VAL A 269 -8.68 -16.39 1.33
CA VAL A 269 -9.52 -15.58 2.23
C VAL A 269 -10.65 -14.90 1.46
N ALA A 270 -10.34 -14.19 0.37
CA ALA A 270 -11.31 -13.50 -0.46
C ALA A 270 -12.35 -14.46 -1.08
N ARG A 271 -11.95 -15.70 -1.42
CA ARG A 271 -12.89 -16.72 -1.91
C ARG A 271 -13.81 -17.25 -0.82
N ARG A 272 -13.31 -17.42 0.41
CA ARG A 272 -14.15 -17.84 1.55
C ARG A 272 -15.16 -16.75 1.93
N ASN A 273 -14.80 -15.48 1.77
CA ASN A 273 -15.67 -14.36 2.09
C ASN A 273 -15.62 -13.25 1.01
N PRO A 274 -16.31 -13.42 -0.13
CA PRO A 274 -16.28 -12.44 -1.22
C PRO A 274 -17.00 -11.12 -0.92
N LYS A 275 -17.69 -11.03 0.22
CA LYS A 275 -18.33 -9.79 0.68
C LYS A 275 -17.42 -8.95 1.58
N ASP A 276 -16.29 -9.50 2.01
CA ASP A 276 -15.28 -8.80 2.78
C ASP A 276 -14.47 -7.91 1.84
N LYS A 277 -14.74 -6.60 1.91
CA LYS A 277 -14.08 -5.61 1.04
C LYS A 277 -12.59 -5.52 1.31
N ASP A 278 -12.17 -5.64 2.57
CA ASP A 278 -10.77 -5.49 2.96
C ASP A 278 -9.93 -6.64 2.39
N ALA A 279 -10.46 -7.86 2.40
CA ALA A 279 -9.79 -9.03 1.80
C ALA A 279 -9.66 -8.90 0.26
N VAL A 280 -10.69 -8.37 -0.40
CA VAL A 280 -10.66 -8.13 -1.85
C VAL A 280 -9.69 -7.00 -2.20
N ASP A 281 -9.71 -5.90 -1.45
CA ASP A 281 -8.81 -4.76 -1.65
C ASP A 281 -7.34 -5.15 -1.42
N PHE A 282 -7.07 -5.94 -0.36
CA PHE A 282 -5.73 -6.47 -0.12
C PHE A 282 -5.27 -7.37 -1.28
N LEU A 283 -6.14 -8.22 -1.83
CA LEU A 283 -5.82 -9.07 -2.98
C LEU A 283 -5.45 -8.23 -4.21
N MET A 284 -6.22 -7.18 -4.49
CA MET A 284 -5.94 -6.29 -5.62
C MET A 284 -4.64 -5.51 -5.43
N SER A 285 -4.34 -5.07 -4.21
CA SER A 285 -3.07 -4.39 -3.87
C SER A 285 -1.84 -5.31 -4.06
N ALA A 286 -1.99 -6.60 -3.73
CA ALA A 286 -0.94 -7.60 -3.93
C ALA A 286 -0.66 -7.82 -5.43
N TYR A 287 -1.71 -7.84 -6.27
CA TYR A 287 -1.54 -7.89 -7.72
C TYR A 287 -0.83 -6.67 -8.29
N GLN A 288 -1.23 -5.47 -7.86
CA GLN A 288 -0.60 -4.23 -8.31
C GLN A 288 0.89 -4.22 -7.96
N SER A 289 1.23 -4.61 -6.74
CA SER A 289 2.63 -4.73 -6.28
C SER A 289 3.44 -5.73 -7.14
N LYS A 290 2.82 -6.85 -7.53
CA LYS A 290 3.46 -7.83 -8.42
C LYS A 290 3.68 -7.28 -9.83
N ILE A 291 2.70 -6.57 -10.39
CA ILE A 291 2.87 -5.92 -11.70
C ILE A 291 3.96 -4.85 -11.64
N GLU A 292 3.99 -4.02 -10.60
CA GLU A 292 5.02 -2.99 -10.43
C GLU A 292 6.42 -3.60 -10.34
N LEU A 293 6.59 -4.69 -9.59
CA LEU A 293 7.84 -5.44 -9.53
C LEU A 293 8.24 -5.96 -10.92
N LEU A 294 7.31 -6.58 -11.65
CA LEU A 294 7.57 -7.12 -13.00
C LEU A 294 7.97 -6.02 -13.99
N THR A 295 7.25 -4.91 -14.00
CA THR A 295 7.56 -3.75 -14.86
C THR A 295 8.94 -3.18 -14.54
N THR A 296 9.26 -3.01 -13.25
CA THR A 296 10.57 -2.51 -12.81
C THR A 296 11.71 -3.41 -13.30
N VAL A 297 11.52 -4.73 -13.23
CA VAL A 297 12.52 -5.70 -13.68
C VAL A 297 12.64 -5.72 -15.20
N ALA A 298 11.53 -5.59 -15.92
CA ALA A 298 11.55 -5.46 -17.38
C ALA A 298 12.32 -4.20 -17.82
N ASP A 299 12.10 -3.06 -17.15
CA ASP A 299 12.82 -1.81 -17.43
C ASP A 299 14.33 -1.96 -17.16
N GLN A 300 14.69 -2.57 -16.02
CA GLN A 300 16.10 -2.84 -15.68
C GLN A 300 16.77 -3.76 -16.70
N ALA A 301 16.07 -4.80 -17.14
CA ALA A 301 16.55 -5.71 -18.17
C ALA A 301 16.78 -4.98 -19.51
N GLN A 302 15.85 -4.09 -19.89
CA GLN A 302 15.97 -3.31 -21.11
C GLN A 302 17.16 -2.32 -21.07
N VAL A 303 17.36 -1.63 -19.94
CA VAL A 303 18.51 -0.74 -19.76
C VAL A 303 19.82 -1.53 -19.81
N ALA A 304 19.87 -2.69 -19.17
CA ALA A 304 21.04 -3.56 -19.20
C ALA A 304 21.33 -4.15 -20.59
N ALA A 305 20.31 -4.31 -21.43
CA ALA A 305 20.46 -4.74 -22.83
C ALA A 305 21.01 -3.62 -23.74
N LEU A 306 20.62 -2.37 -23.50
CA LEU A 306 21.08 -1.20 -24.28
C LEU A 306 22.51 -0.75 -23.94
N GLY A 307 23.00 -1.10 -22.75
CA GLY A 307 24.36 -0.76 -22.29
C GLY A 307 25.45 -1.75 -22.73
N ARG A 308 25.14 -2.76 -23.55
CA ARG A 308 26.10 -3.68 -24.16
C ARG A 308 26.31 -3.34 -25.63
#